data_AF-A0A8H7P1T2-F1
#
_entry.id   AF-A0A8H7P1T2-F1
#
_cell.length_a   1.000
_cell.length_b   1.000
_cell.length_c   1.000
_cell.angle_alpha   90.00
_cell.angle_beta   90.00
_cell.angle_gamma   90.00
#
_symmetry.space_group_name_H-M   'P 1'
#
loop_
_entity.id
_entity.type
_entity.pdbx_description
1 polymer ?
#
loop_
_entity_poly.entity_id
_entity_poly.type
_entity_poly.pdbx_seq_one_letter_code
_entity_poly.pdbx_strand_id
1 'polypeptide(L)'
;MGLLSLGTPLAWDDAKQHADHVRTHGITQFLNIWSRLKDRCGDELLWGDEIEYMVISFDNDAKNAKLSLRQTEILAKLTSITNDIASDRGESDSVPTFHPEYGRYMLESTPGSPYTGSLTDLLSVESDMRYRRRLARKYLKQDEIPFTLTSFPRLGVPGVFTEPYCDPADAVSSHSLFLPEEITNPHARFPTLTANIRRRRGSKVAINLPLFIDDNTPKPFVDPAIPWQRSIYPEDPGSEERGLKVMKSNKPRRERGADFAVAAERQPVQDTEVSLQQRQPEYNDIYAPHDEAIFDRLRKHGIDDPLAKHVAHLFIRDPIVIFSETIDQDDTASNDHFENIQSTNWQTVRFKPPPVNSPIGWRVEFRSMEVQMTDFENAAFSVFVVLLSRAILALNLNFYVPISKVDENMARAQKRDAVRSQKFYFRKDVFPPGSSRASSVCSSGASSPVDGPGGTQQKERKLRNCFPSIPRPVDGFDPRPVEDEYEEMTMEEIMFGKYGRFPGLFGLVYTYLDTLDMTEEERFKLEGYLNLVKRRTDGTLKTAATWIREFVRSHPAYKFDSAVSQEINYDLMVAVDEIERGVRKVPNFLPTGV
;
A
#
# COMPACT_ATOMS: atom_id res chain seq x y z
N MET A 1 0.78 -7.00 9.37
CA MET A 1 2.00 -7.82 9.10
C MET A 1 1.86 -9.33 9.34
N GLY A 2 2.70 -10.15 8.67
CA GLY A 2 2.80 -11.58 8.93
C GLY A 2 3.42 -11.86 10.29
N LEU A 3 2.91 -12.85 11.03
CA LEU A 3 3.36 -13.19 12.38
C LEU A 3 4.89 -13.34 12.41
N LEU A 4 5.56 -12.62 13.32
CA LEU A 4 6.96 -12.87 13.64
C LEU A 4 7.02 -14.02 14.65
N SER A 5 6.87 -15.23 14.15
CA SER A 5 7.11 -16.43 14.93
C SER A 5 8.61 -16.57 15.19
N LEU A 6 8.99 -16.80 16.45
CA LEU A 6 10.32 -17.25 16.80
C LEU A 6 10.50 -18.69 16.29
N GLY A 7 11.62 -18.97 15.65
CA GLY A 7 11.95 -20.28 15.11
C GLY A 7 13.27 -20.26 14.36
N THR A 8 13.70 -21.43 13.88
CA THR A 8 14.95 -21.61 13.15
C THR A 8 14.69 -21.53 11.65
N PRO A 9 15.01 -20.40 10.98
CA PRO A 9 14.75 -20.27 9.55
C PRO A 9 15.74 -21.11 8.74
N LEU A 10 15.23 -21.75 7.68
CA LEU A 10 16.04 -22.54 6.77
C LEU A 10 16.77 -21.65 5.75
N ALA A 11 18.05 -21.95 5.53
CA ALA A 11 18.78 -21.41 4.38
C ALA A 11 18.17 -21.91 3.07
N TRP A 12 18.36 -21.17 1.98
CA TRP A 12 17.71 -21.46 0.70
C TRP A 12 17.87 -22.90 0.20
N ASP A 13 19.05 -23.51 0.37
CA ASP A 13 19.31 -24.87 -0.11
C ASP A 13 18.52 -25.95 0.63
N ASP A 14 18.13 -25.68 1.87
CA ASP A 14 17.27 -26.55 2.67
C ASP A 14 15.79 -26.18 2.46
N ALA A 15 15.47 -24.88 2.50
CA ALA A 15 14.11 -24.37 2.32
C ALA A 15 13.49 -24.83 0.98
N LYS A 16 14.27 -24.83 -0.11
CA LYS A 16 13.78 -25.23 -1.44
C LYS A 16 13.31 -26.69 -1.50
N GLN A 17 13.81 -27.55 -0.61
CA GLN A 17 13.44 -28.97 -0.56
C GLN A 17 12.01 -29.16 -0.03
N HIS A 18 11.50 -28.19 0.74
CA HIS A 18 10.16 -28.19 1.31
C HIS A 18 9.16 -27.34 0.52
N ALA A 19 9.55 -26.79 -0.63
CA ALA A 19 8.72 -25.85 -1.38
C ALA A 19 7.38 -26.45 -1.83
N ASP A 20 7.40 -27.68 -2.39
CA ASP A 20 6.18 -28.37 -2.83
C ASP A 20 5.28 -28.77 -1.67
N HIS A 21 5.88 -29.16 -0.54
CA HIS A 21 5.15 -29.47 0.70
C HIS A 21 4.36 -28.25 1.19
N VAL A 22 5.06 -27.12 1.38
CA VAL A 22 4.43 -25.86 1.83
C VAL A 22 3.36 -25.38 0.85
N ARG A 23 3.58 -25.48 -0.47
CA ARG A 23 2.54 -25.14 -1.46
C ARG A 23 1.31 -26.03 -1.34
N THR A 24 1.51 -27.35 -1.25
CA THR A 24 0.43 -28.33 -1.20
C THR A 24 -0.44 -28.15 0.04
N HIS A 25 0.20 -28.01 1.20
CA HIS A 25 -0.45 -27.79 2.49
C HIS A 25 -1.07 -26.39 2.59
N GLY A 26 -0.41 -25.35 2.08
CA GLY A 26 -0.98 -24.00 2.00
C GLY A 26 -2.30 -23.94 1.21
N ILE A 27 -2.40 -24.70 0.10
CA ILE A 27 -3.68 -24.83 -0.62
C ILE A 27 -4.72 -25.62 0.20
N THR A 28 -4.31 -26.66 0.94
CA THR A 28 -5.22 -27.37 1.87
C THR A 28 -5.79 -26.42 2.91
N GLN A 29 -4.94 -25.59 3.54
CA GLN A 29 -5.34 -24.59 4.53
C GLN A 29 -6.34 -23.58 3.95
N PHE A 30 -6.07 -23.08 2.73
CA PHE A 30 -7.01 -22.18 2.04
C PHE A 30 -8.36 -22.85 1.76
N LEU A 31 -8.37 -24.10 1.30
CA LEU A 31 -9.60 -24.86 1.05
C LEU A 31 -10.41 -25.08 2.34
N ASN A 32 -9.74 -25.34 3.47
CA ASN A 32 -10.38 -25.45 4.77
C ASN A 32 -11.04 -24.12 5.19
N ILE A 33 -10.35 -22.99 4.99
CA ILE A 33 -10.91 -21.65 5.25
C ILE A 33 -12.11 -21.39 4.32
N TRP A 34 -11.97 -21.63 3.02
CA TRP A 34 -13.02 -21.43 2.02
C TRP A 34 -14.28 -22.25 2.35
N SER A 35 -14.12 -23.55 2.62
CA SER A 35 -15.25 -24.42 2.95
C SER A 35 -16.01 -23.97 4.19
N ARG A 36 -15.34 -23.34 5.15
CA ARG A 36 -15.96 -22.86 6.39
C ARG A 36 -16.64 -21.50 6.24
N LEU A 37 -16.09 -20.61 5.41
CA LEU A 37 -16.38 -19.17 5.46
C LEU A 37 -16.81 -18.54 4.13
N LYS A 38 -16.96 -19.32 3.04
CA LYS A 38 -17.43 -18.81 1.74
C LYS A 38 -18.83 -18.18 1.78
N ASP A 39 -19.72 -18.72 2.62
CA ASP A 39 -21.11 -18.26 2.74
C ASP A 39 -21.29 -17.19 3.84
N ARG A 40 -20.18 -16.66 4.39
CA ARG A 40 -20.21 -15.63 5.43
C ARG A 40 -20.77 -14.32 4.86
N CYS A 41 -21.78 -13.77 5.54
CA CYS A 41 -22.41 -12.50 5.17
C CYS A 41 -22.70 -11.65 6.41
N GLY A 42 -22.99 -10.36 6.20
CA GLY A 42 -23.42 -9.45 7.27
C GLY A 42 -22.27 -8.88 8.12
N ASP A 43 -21.03 -8.97 7.64
CA ASP A 43 -19.88 -8.37 8.32
C ASP A 43 -20.04 -6.87 8.46
N GLU A 44 -19.87 -6.36 9.67
CA GLU A 44 -19.74 -4.92 9.89
C GLU A 44 -18.48 -4.38 9.19
N LEU A 45 -18.50 -3.08 8.86
CA LEU A 45 -17.29 -2.43 8.39
C LEU A 45 -16.33 -2.29 9.57
N LEU A 46 -15.27 -3.09 9.54
CA LEU A 46 -14.07 -2.89 10.32
C LEU A 46 -12.93 -2.55 9.38
N TRP A 47 -12.14 -1.55 9.74
CA TRP A 47 -11.00 -1.10 8.96
C TRP A 47 -9.93 -0.48 9.85
N GLY A 48 -8.73 -0.27 9.33
CA GLY A 48 -7.62 0.30 10.08
C GLY A 48 -6.56 0.82 9.13
N ASP A 49 -5.67 1.64 9.66
CA ASP A 49 -4.46 2.11 8.98
C ASP A 49 -3.23 1.44 9.58
N GLU A 50 -2.19 1.29 8.75
CA GLU A 50 -0.84 0.90 9.17
C GLU A 50 0.10 2.06 8.78
N ILE A 51 0.82 2.63 9.76
CA ILE A 51 1.74 3.76 9.55
C ILE A 51 3.16 3.33 9.87
N GLU A 52 4.04 3.47 8.87
CA GLU A 52 5.47 3.21 8.99
C GLU A 52 6.24 4.51 9.27
N TYR A 53 7.18 4.43 10.22
CA TYR A 53 8.08 5.49 10.62
C TYR A 53 9.51 5.08 10.38
N MET A 54 10.39 6.05 10.09
CA MET A 54 11.83 5.95 10.22
C MET A 54 12.26 6.72 11.48
N VAL A 55 13.02 6.11 12.39
CA VAL A 55 13.58 6.79 13.55
C VAL A 55 14.91 7.43 13.14
N ILE A 56 14.99 8.75 13.26
CA ILE A 56 16.16 9.54 12.86
C ILE A 56 16.79 10.17 14.11
N SER A 57 18.10 9.95 14.30
CA SER A 57 18.94 10.58 15.31
C SER A 57 19.67 11.78 14.72
N PHE A 58 19.63 12.90 15.44
CA PHE A 58 20.26 14.16 15.06
C PHE A 58 21.57 14.39 15.80
N ASP A 59 22.62 14.62 15.03
CA ASP A 59 23.86 15.23 15.48
C ASP A 59 23.86 16.70 15.05
N ASN A 60 23.49 17.57 15.98
CA ASN A 60 23.35 19.01 15.69
C ASN A 60 24.70 19.69 15.52
N ASP A 61 25.75 19.19 16.17
CA ASP A 61 27.09 19.77 16.10
C ASP A 61 27.71 19.48 14.72
N ALA A 62 27.56 18.25 14.22
CA ALA A 62 28.03 17.85 12.89
C ALA A 62 27.04 18.17 11.76
N LYS A 63 25.85 18.70 12.07
CA LYS A 63 24.71 18.80 11.14
C LYS A 63 24.49 17.48 10.37
N ASN A 64 24.31 16.38 11.09
CA ASN A 64 24.07 15.07 10.49
C ASN A 64 22.78 14.43 11.02
N ALA A 65 21.89 14.03 10.12
CA ALA A 65 20.70 13.26 10.46
C ALA A 65 20.91 11.81 10.02
N LYS A 66 20.80 10.87 10.95
CA LYS A 66 21.18 9.46 10.79
C LYS A 66 20.00 8.54 11.12
N LEU A 67 19.93 7.37 10.50
CA LEU A 67 18.94 6.34 10.84
C LEU A 67 19.33 5.65 12.16
N SER A 68 18.48 5.71 13.18
CA SER A 68 18.73 5.06 14.48
C SER A 68 18.47 3.55 14.38
N LEU A 69 19.46 2.72 14.71
CA LEU A 69 19.33 1.25 14.66
C LEU A 69 18.78 0.65 15.97
N ARG A 70 18.11 1.46 16.79
CA ARG A 70 17.64 1.10 18.14
C ARG A 70 16.22 0.52 18.18
N GLN A 71 15.65 0.11 17.04
CA GLN A 71 14.28 -0.41 16.96
C GLN A 71 13.97 -1.47 18.03
N THR A 72 14.85 -2.45 18.27
CA THR A 72 14.61 -3.51 19.26
C THR A 72 14.39 -2.95 20.67
N GLU A 73 15.22 -1.99 21.09
CA GLU A 73 15.11 -1.34 22.40
C GLU A 73 13.84 -0.49 22.49
N ILE A 74 13.54 0.25 21.42
CA ILE A 74 12.37 1.13 21.33
C ILE A 74 11.09 0.30 21.39
N LEU A 75 10.98 -0.77 20.59
CA LEU A 75 9.81 -1.65 20.58
C LEU A 75 9.62 -2.36 21.92
N ALA A 76 10.69 -2.87 22.55
CA ALA A 76 10.59 -3.46 23.87
C ALA A 76 10.05 -2.46 24.90
N LYS A 77 10.51 -1.20 24.84
CA LYS A 77 10.02 -0.14 25.71
C LYS A 77 8.56 0.21 25.41
N LEU A 78 8.19 0.38 24.15
CA LEU A 78 6.82 0.72 23.75
C LEU A 78 5.84 -0.38 24.14
N THR A 79 6.17 -1.65 23.90
CA THR A 79 5.34 -2.80 24.33
C THR A 79 5.12 -2.82 25.84
N SER A 80 6.16 -2.57 26.64
CA SER A 80 6.01 -2.45 28.10
C SER A 80 5.03 -1.32 28.46
N ILE A 81 5.19 -0.14 27.86
CA ILE A 81 4.34 1.02 28.15
C ILE A 81 2.90 0.78 27.69
N THR A 82 2.68 0.18 26.53
CA THR A 82 1.33 -0.11 26.04
C THR A 82 0.63 -1.12 26.93
N ASN A 83 1.36 -2.13 27.44
CA ASN A 83 0.82 -3.10 28.40
C ASN A 83 0.46 -2.44 29.74
N ASP A 84 1.28 -1.51 30.22
CA ASP A 84 1.01 -0.74 31.45
C ASP A 84 -0.25 0.12 31.28
N ILE A 85 -0.36 0.86 30.16
CA ILE A 85 -1.55 1.69 29.85
C ILE A 85 -2.81 0.83 29.73
N ALA A 86 -2.73 -0.33 29.08
CA ALA A 86 -3.85 -1.25 28.95
C ALA A 86 -4.31 -1.77 30.33
N SER A 87 -3.35 -2.08 31.21
CA SER A 87 -3.62 -2.54 32.57
C SER A 87 -4.28 -1.46 33.42
N ASP A 88 -3.80 -0.22 33.35
CA ASP A 88 -4.33 0.92 34.11
C ASP A 88 -5.76 1.30 33.67
N ARG A 89 -6.06 1.19 32.37
CA ARG A 89 -7.38 1.51 31.81
C ARG A 89 -8.40 0.37 31.93
N GLY A 90 -7.93 -0.86 32.15
CA GLY A 90 -8.77 -2.06 32.06
C GLY A 90 -9.23 -2.38 30.64
N GLU A 91 -8.57 -1.81 29.62
CA GLU A 91 -8.93 -1.93 28.20
C GLU A 91 -7.67 -2.13 27.35
N SER A 92 -7.47 -3.34 26.82
CA SER A 92 -6.41 -3.62 25.84
C SER A 92 -6.70 -2.96 24.49
N ASP A 93 -7.97 -2.85 24.13
CA ASP A 93 -8.42 -2.54 22.77
C ASP A 93 -8.31 -1.04 22.42
N SER A 94 -8.01 -0.19 23.40
CA SER A 94 -7.84 1.25 23.20
C SER A 94 -6.36 1.69 23.16
N VAL A 95 -5.42 0.75 23.19
CA VAL A 95 -3.98 1.04 23.21
C VAL A 95 -3.33 0.61 21.89
N PRO A 96 -2.61 1.52 21.20
CA PRO A 96 -2.01 1.22 19.91
C PRO A 96 -0.95 0.13 20.02
N THR A 97 -0.76 -0.55 18.91
CA THR A 97 0.29 -1.57 18.76
C THR A 97 1.43 -1.02 17.91
N PHE A 98 2.65 -1.45 18.25
CA PHE A 98 3.85 -1.15 17.49
C PHE A 98 4.49 -2.43 17.01
N HIS A 99 4.84 -2.47 15.73
CA HIS A 99 5.39 -3.64 15.07
C HIS A 99 6.79 -3.35 14.50
N PRO A 100 7.67 -4.36 14.53
CA PRO A 100 8.95 -4.32 13.82
C PRO A 100 8.78 -4.46 12.30
N GLU A 101 9.40 -3.57 11.54
CA GLU A 101 9.51 -3.63 10.07
C GLU A 101 10.90 -4.07 9.60
N TYR A 102 11.07 -4.29 8.29
CA TYR A 102 12.32 -4.79 7.67
C TYR A 102 13.55 -3.98 8.08
N GLY A 103 13.48 -2.66 8.02
CA GLY A 103 14.57 -1.78 8.44
C GLY A 103 14.66 -1.75 9.97
N ARG A 104 15.87 -1.95 10.51
CA ARG A 104 16.14 -1.80 11.95
C ARG A 104 16.00 -0.36 12.47
N TYR A 105 15.77 0.57 11.56
CA TYR A 105 15.43 1.96 11.86
C TYR A 105 13.93 2.26 11.73
N MET A 106 13.12 1.26 11.38
CA MET A 106 11.69 1.45 11.14
C MET A 106 10.85 1.10 12.37
N LEU A 107 9.68 1.71 12.49
CA LEU A 107 8.60 1.27 13.36
C LEU A 107 7.34 1.22 12.49
N GLU A 108 6.47 0.25 12.69
CA GLU A 108 5.10 0.29 12.19
C GLU A 108 4.18 0.51 13.40
N SER A 109 3.09 1.27 13.23
CA SER A 109 2.05 1.38 14.25
C SER A 109 0.66 1.22 13.66
N THR A 110 -0.25 0.66 14.44
CA THR A 110 -1.67 0.50 14.08
C THR A 110 -2.56 0.92 15.26
N PRO A 111 -3.83 1.31 15.03
CA PRO A 111 -4.74 1.62 16.13
C PRO A 111 -4.94 0.41 17.05
N GLY A 112 -5.30 0.66 18.32
CA GLY A 112 -5.47 -0.41 19.31
C GLY A 112 -6.60 -1.39 18.98
N SER A 113 -7.61 -0.91 18.26
CA SER A 113 -8.70 -1.68 17.71
C SER A 113 -9.03 -1.17 16.30
N PRO A 114 -9.59 -2.02 15.42
CA PRO A 114 -10.06 -1.56 14.12
C PRO A 114 -11.17 -0.53 14.30
N TYR A 115 -11.11 0.55 13.50
CA TYR A 115 -12.20 1.50 13.36
C TYR A 115 -13.46 0.82 12.84
N THR A 116 -14.62 1.29 13.30
CA THR A 116 -15.91 0.84 12.79
C THR A 116 -16.39 1.73 11.64
N GLY A 117 -17.59 1.43 11.13
CA GLY A 117 -18.32 2.33 10.24
C GLY A 117 -18.90 3.58 10.91
N SER A 118 -18.62 3.88 12.18
CA SER A 118 -19.15 5.09 12.82
C SER A 118 -18.47 6.37 12.28
N LEU A 119 -19.21 7.48 12.23
CA LEU A 119 -18.64 8.79 11.90
C LEU A 119 -17.58 9.24 12.92
N THR A 120 -17.77 8.88 14.20
CA THR A 120 -16.81 9.16 15.26
C THR A 120 -15.45 8.53 14.97
N ASP A 121 -15.42 7.26 14.56
CA ASP A 121 -14.16 6.57 14.22
C ASP A 121 -13.53 7.13 12.95
N LEU A 122 -14.35 7.44 11.94
CA LEU A 122 -13.87 8.10 10.72
C LEU A 122 -13.15 9.44 11.04
N LEU A 123 -13.65 10.17 12.03
CA LEU A 123 -13.09 11.44 12.48
C LEU A 123 -11.98 11.31 13.54
N SER A 124 -11.75 10.13 14.11
CA SER A 124 -10.75 9.92 15.17
C SER A 124 -9.36 9.53 14.63
N VAL A 125 -9.28 9.10 13.36
CA VAL A 125 -8.06 8.62 12.68
C VAL A 125 -6.84 9.52 12.92
N GLU A 126 -6.96 10.83 12.66
CA GLU A 126 -5.85 11.78 12.86
C GLU A 126 -5.42 11.87 14.32
N SER A 127 -6.39 11.87 15.25
CA SER A 127 -6.08 11.94 16.68
C SER A 127 -5.40 10.67 17.19
N ASP A 128 -5.74 9.52 16.62
CA ASP A 128 -5.11 8.24 16.90
C ASP A 128 -3.68 8.19 16.34
N MET A 129 -3.45 8.60 15.08
CA MET A 129 -2.11 8.73 14.49
C MET A 129 -1.22 9.67 15.32
N ARG A 130 -1.74 10.83 15.72
CA ARG A 130 -1.04 11.79 16.61
C ARG A 130 -0.76 11.19 17.98
N TYR A 131 -1.65 10.37 18.51
CA TYR A 131 -1.42 9.67 19.77
C TYR A 131 -0.27 8.67 19.63
N ARG A 132 -0.26 7.85 18.59
CA ARG A 132 0.82 6.89 18.27
C ARG A 132 2.17 7.58 18.13
N ARG A 133 2.25 8.66 17.33
CA ARG A 133 3.49 9.43 17.17
C ARG A 133 3.98 10.06 18.46
N ARG A 134 3.11 10.71 19.24
CA ARG A 134 3.47 11.31 20.53
C ARG A 134 3.94 10.27 21.52
N LEU A 135 3.28 9.12 21.56
CA LEU A 135 3.66 8.00 22.43
C LEU A 135 5.05 7.49 22.05
N ALA A 136 5.31 7.24 20.76
CA ALA A 136 6.64 6.86 20.27
C ALA A 136 7.69 7.90 20.66
N ARG A 137 7.50 9.16 20.26
CA ARG A 137 8.44 10.27 20.49
C ARG A 137 8.78 10.47 21.97
N LYS A 138 7.83 10.25 22.89
CA LYS A 138 8.03 10.39 24.34
C LYS A 138 9.08 9.41 24.89
N TYR A 139 9.25 8.25 24.27
CA TYR A 139 10.16 7.20 24.75
C TYR A 139 11.40 6.99 23.87
N LEU A 140 11.59 7.85 22.86
CA LEU A 140 12.86 7.94 22.12
C LEU A 140 13.90 8.73 22.93
N LYS A 141 15.17 8.69 22.49
CA LYS A 141 16.18 9.61 23.01
C LYS A 141 15.84 11.06 22.62
N GLN A 142 16.45 12.01 23.33
CA GLN A 142 16.19 13.43 23.13
C GLN A 142 16.58 13.92 21.72
N ASP A 143 17.55 13.27 21.10
CA ASP A 143 18.04 13.53 19.74
C ASP A 143 17.34 12.68 18.67
N GLU A 144 16.38 11.83 19.03
CA GLU A 144 15.68 10.94 18.12
C GLU A 144 14.24 11.39 17.85
N ILE A 145 13.82 11.32 16.59
CA ILE A 145 12.46 11.69 16.16
C ILE A 145 11.91 10.60 15.21
N PRO A 146 10.63 10.19 15.36
CA PRO A 146 9.99 9.27 14.42
C PRO A 146 9.38 10.06 13.25
N PHE A 147 9.90 9.83 12.05
CA PHE A 147 9.47 10.48 10.81
C PHE A 147 8.61 9.55 9.97
N THR A 148 7.54 10.05 9.39
CA THR A 148 6.79 9.36 8.32
C THR A 148 7.33 9.81 6.97
N LEU A 149 8.35 9.11 6.49
CA LEU A 149 9.03 9.39 5.21
C LEU A 149 9.08 8.12 4.37
N THR A 150 8.74 8.23 3.09
CA THR A 150 8.77 7.10 2.15
C THR A 150 10.19 6.62 1.86
N SER A 151 11.16 7.54 1.83
CA SER A 151 12.56 7.23 1.51
C SER A 151 13.50 8.16 2.25
N PHE A 152 14.53 7.59 2.88
CA PHE A 152 15.60 8.37 3.50
C PHE A 152 16.59 8.85 2.43
N PRO A 153 16.77 10.17 2.21
CA PRO A 153 17.50 10.71 1.05
C PRO A 153 18.96 10.28 0.93
N ARG A 154 19.59 9.89 2.05
CA ARG A 154 21.00 9.51 2.14
C ARG A 154 21.20 8.03 2.52
N LEU A 155 20.24 7.16 2.21
CA LEU A 155 20.37 5.73 2.49
C LEU A 155 21.53 5.12 1.67
N GLY A 156 22.50 4.50 2.36
CA GLY A 156 23.61 3.80 1.72
C GLY A 156 24.70 4.70 1.11
N VAL A 157 24.71 5.99 1.43
CA VAL A 157 25.79 6.88 0.99
C VAL A 157 27.09 6.56 1.75
N PRO A 158 28.27 6.74 1.13
CA PRO A 158 29.53 6.67 1.86
C PRO A 158 29.57 7.64 3.05
N GLY A 159 30.09 7.16 4.18
CA GLY A 159 30.14 7.89 5.44
C GLY A 159 29.03 7.51 6.40
N VAL A 160 28.81 8.35 7.42
CA VAL A 160 27.92 8.03 8.55
C VAL A 160 26.48 8.41 8.22
N PHE A 161 25.63 7.42 7.96
CA PHE A 161 24.18 7.59 7.76
C PHE A 161 23.31 6.77 8.73
N THR A 162 23.93 5.97 9.61
CA THR A 162 23.28 5.22 10.70
C THR A 162 23.84 5.61 12.07
N GLU A 163 23.05 5.40 13.12
CA GLU A 163 23.48 5.54 14.51
C GLU A 163 23.15 4.24 15.29
N PRO A 164 24.16 3.48 15.75
CA PRO A 164 25.60 3.69 15.52
C PRO A 164 25.99 3.51 14.04
N TYR A 165 27.18 4.00 13.67
CA TYR A 165 27.77 3.74 12.36
C TYR A 165 28.11 2.26 12.21
N CYS A 166 27.74 1.66 11.08
CA CYS A 166 28.10 0.30 10.70
C CYS A 166 28.68 0.31 9.27
N ASP A 167 29.76 -0.46 9.06
CA ASP A 167 30.43 -0.55 7.76
C ASP A 167 29.74 -1.59 6.85
N PRO A 168 29.50 -1.30 5.56
CA PRO A 168 28.88 -2.25 4.65
C PRO A 168 29.73 -3.49 4.31
N ALA A 169 31.03 -3.52 4.65
CA ALA A 169 31.94 -4.62 4.28
C ALA A 169 31.45 -6.02 4.71
N ASP A 170 30.77 -6.12 5.85
CA ASP A 170 30.33 -7.38 6.46
C ASP A 170 28.83 -7.67 6.25
N ALA A 171 28.24 -7.15 5.17
CA ALA A 171 26.83 -7.39 4.84
C ALA A 171 26.54 -8.84 4.39
N VAL A 172 26.58 -9.83 5.30
CA VAL A 172 26.51 -11.27 5.02
C VAL A 172 25.21 -11.68 4.32
N SER A 173 24.06 -11.12 4.71
CA SER A 173 22.78 -11.50 4.12
C SER A 173 22.63 -10.88 2.74
N SER A 174 22.86 -9.56 2.62
CA SER A 174 22.58 -8.80 1.41
C SER A 174 23.71 -8.79 0.39
N HIS A 175 24.96 -8.97 0.82
CA HIS A 175 26.18 -8.71 0.04
C HIS A 175 26.18 -7.30 -0.60
N SER A 176 25.52 -6.34 0.07
CA SER A 176 25.37 -4.97 -0.43
C SER A 176 26.71 -4.23 -0.42
N LEU A 177 26.91 -3.36 -1.41
CA LEU A 177 28.07 -2.44 -1.43
C LEU A 177 27.85 -1.22 -0.53
N PHE A 178 26.60 -0.96 -0.14
CA PHE A 178 26.16 0.32 0.41
C PHE A 178 25.53 0.20 1.79
N LEU A 179 24.95 -0.96 2.09
CA LEU A 179 24.10 -1.15 3.26
C LEU A 179 24.75 -2.17 4.20
N PRO A 180 25.00 -1.82 5.47
CA PRO A 180 25.54 -2.75 6.46
C PRO A 180 24.51 -3.81 6.84
N GLU A 181 24.96 -4.94 7.40
CA GLU A 181 24.10 -6.03 7.84
C GLU A 181 23.09 -5.55 8.88
N GLU A 182 23.57 -4.73 9.83
CA GLU A 182 22.84 -4.21 10.98
C GLU A 182 21.70 -3.28 10.61
N ILE A 183 21.63 -2.83 9.35
CA ILE A 183 20.48 -2.05 8.88
C ILE A 183 19.21 -2.89 8.82
N THR A 184 19.36 -4.21 8.71
CA THR A 184 18.25 -5.17 8.68
C THR A 184 17.83 -5.47 10.10
N ASN A 185 16.53 -5.55 10.33
CA ASN A 185 15.96 -5.97 11.60
C ASN A 185 16.55 -7.31 12.06
N PRO A 186 16.97 -7.44 13.33
CA PRO A 186 17.64 -8.64 13.83
C PRO A 186 16.74 -9.89 13.94
N HIS A 187 15.42 -9.74 13.81
CA HIS A 187 14.52 -10.90 13.79
C HIS A 187 14.86 -11.81 12.60
N ALA A 188 15.15 -13.09 12.86
CA ALA A 188 15.77 -14.02 11.91
C ALA A 188 15.03 -14.16 10.56
N ARG A 189 13.72 -13.87 10.54
CA ARG A 189 12.91 -13.73 9.31
C ARG A 189 13.56 -12.79 8.27
N PHE A 190 14.00 -11.60 8.67
CA PHE A 190 14.40 -10.55 7.72
C PHE A 190 15.77 -10.80 7.08
N PRO A 191 16.84 -11.13 7.83
CA PRO A 191 18.13 -11.50 7.22
C PRO A 191 18.00 -12.76 6.34
N THR A 192 17.20 -13.75 6.78
CA THR A 192 16.96 -14.97 5.99
C THR A 192 16.21 -14.65 4.69
N LEU A 193 15.18 -13.79 4.73
CA LEU A 193 14.48 -13.32 3.53
C LEU A 193 15.48 -12.71 2.53
N THR A 194 16.34 -11.82 3.01
CA THR A 194 17.37 -11.15 2.19
C THR A 194 18.35 -12.15 1.57
N ALA A 195 18.90 -13.05 2.39
CA ALA A 195 19.84 -14.07 1.92
C ALA A 195 19.19 -15.05 0.93
N ASN A 196 17.98 -15.53 1.22
CA ASN A 196 17.29 -16.52 0.40
C ASN A 196 16.85 -15.94 -0.95
N ILE A 197 16.39 -14.68 -1.02
CA ILE A 197 16.11 -14.00 -2.29
C ILE A 197 17.38 -13.95 -3.16
N ARG A 198 18.50 -13.50 -2.58
CA ARG A 198 19.79 -13.38 -3.29
C ARG A 198 20.28 -14.74 -3.79
N ARG A 199 20.27 -15.76 -2.92
CA ARG A 199 20.70 -17.13 -3.26
C ARG A 199 19.82 -17.75 -4.33
N ARG A 200 18.49 -17.67 -4.19
CA ARG A 200 17.52 -18.13 -5.20
C ARG A 200 17.73 -17.45 -6.55
N ARG A 201 18.05 -16.15 -6.54
CA ARG A 201 18.32 -15.37 -7.76
C ARG A 201 19.69 -15.66 -8.37
N GLY A 202 20.64 -16.20 -7.60
CA GLY A 202 22.04 -16.39 -8.01
C GLY A 202 22.79 -15.07 -8.26
N SER A 203 22.24 -13.94 -7.78
CA SER A 203 22.82 -12.60 -7.90
C SER A 203 22.13 -11.63 -6.95
N LYS A 204 22.78 -10.50 -6.70
CA LYS A 204 22.17 -9.38 -5.96
C LYS A 204 20.94 -8.85 -6.67
N VAL A 205 19.98 -8.35 -5.89
CA VAL A 205 18.90 -7.52 -6.43
C VAL A 205 19.49 -6.26 -7.06
N ALA A 206 18.85 -5.75 -8.11
CA ALA A 206 19.34 -4.60 -8.86
C ALA A 206 18.18 -3.66 -9.17
N ILE A 207 18.31 -2.41 -8.74
CA ILE A 207 17.33 -1.34 -8.92
C ILE A 207 18.09 -0.16 -9.54
N ASN A 208 17.84 0.12 -10.81
CA ASN A 208 18.42 1.25 -11.52
C ASN A 208 17.34 2.31 -11.69
N LEU A 209 17.51 3.45 -11.02
CA LEU A 209 16.60 4.59 -11.11
C LEU A 209 17.14 5.63 -12.10
N PRO A 210 16.26 6.31 -12.86
CA PRO A 210 16.69 7.40 -13.71
C PRO A 210 17.21 8.55 -12.85
N LEU A 211 18.50 8.88 -13.02
CA LEU A 211 19.12 10.02 -12.35
C LEU A 211 18.47 11.32 -12.83
N PHE A 212 18.19 12.24 -11.90
CA PHE A 212 17.85 13.60 -12.30
C PHE A 212 19.09 14.26 -12.91
N ILE A 213 18.99 14.77 -14.13
CA ILE A 213 20.08 15.49 -14.78
C ILE A 213 19.81 16.98 -14.64
N ASP A 214 20.57 17.63 -13.77
CA ASP A 214 20.59 19.08 -13.56
C ASP A 214 21.83 19.68 -14.26
N ASP A 215 22.07 20.98 -14.10
CA ASP A 215 23.05 21.73 -14.90
C ASP A 215 24.49 21.21 -14.79
N ASN A 216 24.92 20.84 -13.57
CA ASN A 216 26.27 20.36 -13.26
C ASN A 216 26.34 18.84 -13.01
N THR A 217 25.30 18.08 -13.32
CA THR A 217 25.35 16.61 -13.18
C THR A 217 26.40 16.04 -14.14
N PRO A 218 27.37 15.23 -13.64
CA PRO A 218 28.43 14.65 -14.49
C PRO A 218 27.86 13.83 -15.66
N LYS A 219 28.50 13.96 -16.84
CA LYS A 219 28.12 13.26 -18.08
C LYS A 219 29.38 12.68 -18.76
N PRO A 220 29.53 11.34 -18.87
CA PRO A 220 28.64 10.32 -18.30
C PRO A 220 28.66 10.36 -16.76
N PHE A 221 27.53 10.04 -16.14
CA PHE A 221 27.49 9.88 -14.69
C PHE A 221 28.15 8.55 -14.31
N VAL A 222 29.17 8.62 -13.45
CA VAL A 222 29.78 7.46 -12.82
C VAL A 222 29.61 7.65 -11.32
N ASP A 223 28.90 6.73 -10.67
CA ASP A 223 28.70 6.78 -9.23
C ASP A 223 30.04 6.50 -8.51
N PRO A 224 30.59 7.48 -7.77
CA PRO A 224 31.86 7.30 -7.08
C PRO A 224 31.80 6.26 -5.95
N ALA A 225 30.61 5.89 -5.46
CA ALA A 225 30.43 4.86 -4.45
C ALA A 225 30.53 3.43 -5.01
N ILE A 226 30.56 3.27 -6.35
CA ILE A 226 30.63 1.95 -6.99
C ILE A 226 32.08 1.67 -7.39
N PRO A 227 32.76 0.70 -6.77
CA PRO A 227 34.12 0.34 -7.16
C PRO A 227 34.14 -0.23 -8.59
N TRP A 228 35.12 0.20 -9.38
CA TRP A 228 35.34 -0.30 -10.74
C TRP A 228 35.69 -1.79 -10.76
N GLN A 229 36.42 -2.27 -9.76
CA GLN A 229 36.74 -3.69 -9.57
C GLN A 229 35.61 -4.36 -8.79
N ARG A 230 34.69 -5.02 -9.50
CA ARG A 230 33.54 -5.73 -8.93
C ARG A 230 33.91 -7.18 -8.60
N SER A 231 34.77 -7.38 -7.61
CA SER A 231 35.24 -8.72 -7.21
C SER A 231 35.16 -8.94 -5.70
N ILE A 232 34.23 -8.28 -5.02
CA ILE A 232 34.07 -8.42 -3.55
C ILE A 232 33.36 -9.74 -3.23
N TYR A 233 32.33 -10.08 -4.02
CA TYR A 233 31.58 -11.32 -3.85
C TYR A 233 31.66 -12.21 -5.11
N PRO A 234 31.55 -13.55 -4.95
CA PRO A 234 31.61 -14.50 -6.07
C PRO A 234 30.61 -14.20 -7.21
N GLU A 235 29.47 -13.60 -6.89
CA GLU A 235 28.43 -13.23 -7.85
C GLU A 235 28.68 -11.91 -8.62
N ASP A 236 29.69 -11.12 -8.24
CA ASP A 236 29.97 -9.79 -8.80
C ASP A 236 30.54 -9.79 -10.25
N PRO A 237 31.45 -10.71 -10.64
CA PRO A 237 31.93 -10.83 -12.01
C PRO A 237 30.78 -11.25 -12.95
N GLY A 238 30.56 -10.47 -14.02
CA GLY A 238 29.49 -10.72 -15.00
C GLY A 238 28.24 -9.86 -14.87
N SER A 239 28.26 -8.80 -14.05
CA SER A 239 27.19 -7.79 -14.00
C SER A 239 27.12 -6.91 -15.28
N GLU A 240 28.25 -6.64 -15.93
CA GLU A 240 28.31 -5.95 -17.24
C GLU A 240 27.64 -6.78 -18.35
N GLU A 241 27.98 -8.06 -18.45
CA GLU A 241 27.40 -8.96 -19.45
C GLU A 241 25.91 -9.25 -19.18
N ARG A 242 25.49 -9.31 -17.90
CA ARG A 242 24.09 -9.57 -17.52
C ARG A 242 23.18 -8.36 -17.72
N GLY A 243 23.66 -7.13 -17.51
CA GLY A 243 22.92 -5.91 -17.86
C GLY A 243 22.58 -5.84 -19.36
N LEU A 244 23.52 -6.28 -20.20
CA LEU A 244 23.35 -6.40 -21.66
C LEU A 244 22.55 -7.66 -22.09
N LYS A 245 22.72 -8.81 -21.42
CA LYS A 245 21.95 -10.05 -21.72
C LYS A 245 20.48 -9.95 -21.27
N VAL A 246 20.16 -9.19 -20.22
CA VAL A 246 18.78 -8.89 -19.82
C VAL A 246 18.03 -8.13 -20.92
N MET A 247 18.72 -7.38 -21.79
CA MET A 247 18.12 -6.78 -22.98
C MET A 247 17.98 -7.73 -24.18
N LYS A 248 18.60 -8.93 -24.16
CA LYS A 248 18.68 -9.84 -25.33
C LYS A 248 17.99 -11.19 -25.14
N SER A 249 17.53 -11.54 -23.93
CA SER A 249 16.84 -12.81 -23.71
C SER A 249 15.35 -12.74 -24.13
N ASN A 250 15.00 -13.42 -25.23
CA ASN A 250 13.61 -13.72 -25.62
C ASN A 250 12.96 -14.85 -24.78
N LYS A 251 13.49 -15.16 -23.59
CA LYS A 251 12.76 -16.00 -22.63
C LYS A 251 11.84 -15.08 -21.84
N PRO A 252 10.53 -15.35 -21.73
CA PRO A 252 9.63 -14.49 -20.97
C PRO A 252 10.19 -14.38 -19.55
N ARG A 253 10.50 -13.14 -19.13
CA ARG A 253 10.68 -12.84 -17.71
C ARG A 253 9.45 -13.43 -17.03
N ARG A 254 9.59 -14.18 -15.93
CA ARG A 254 8.48 -14.33 -14.99
C ARG A 254 8.11 -12.91 -14.59
N GLU A 255 7.01 -12.40 -15.14
CA GLU A 255 6.67 -11.00 -15.09
C GLU A 255 6.54 -10.54 -13.63
N ARG A 256 6.79 -9.24 -13.43
CA ARG A 256 6.55 -8.54 -12.16
C ARG A 256 5.10 -8.79 -11.75
N GLY A 257 4.84 -8.86 -10.44
CA GLY A 257 3.54 -9.24 -9.87
C GLY A 257 2.38 -8.67 -10.68
N ALA A 258 1.71 -9.57 -11.42
CA ALA A 258 0.53 -9.23 -12.20
C ALA A 258 -0.60 -9.05 -11.18
N ASP A 259 -1.15 -7.85 -11.07
CA ASP A 259 -2.39 -7.65 -10.34
C ASP A 259 -3.52 -8.33 -11.14
N PHE A 260 -4.44 -9.01 -10.46
CA PHE A 260 -5.58 -9.70 -11.11
C PHE A 260 -6.86 -8.94 -10.80
N ALA A 261 -7.70 -8.71 -11.81
CA ALA A 261 -9.07 -8.32 -11.57
C ALA A 261 -9.85 -9.56 -11.10
N VAL A 262 -10.08 -9.67 -9.79
CA VAL A 262 -10.87 -10.76 -9.19
C VAL A 262 -12.23 -10.23 -8.77
N ALA A 263 -13.27 -10.58 -9.52
CA ALA A 263 -14.66 -10.37 -9.13
C ALA A 263 -15.12 -11.54 -8.23
N ALA A 264 -14.81 -11.51 -6.93
CA ALA A 264 -15.31 -12.52 -6.01
C ALA A 264 -16.80 -12.28 -5.69
N GLU A 265 -17.66 -13.27 -5.93
CA GLU A 265 -19.09 -13.21 -5.56
C GLU A 265 -19.24 -13.31 -4.03
N ARG A 266 -20.10 -12.46 -3.45
CA ARG A 266 -20.45 -12.51 -2.00
C ARG A 266 -21.70 -13.35 -1.71
N GLN A 267 -22.35 -13.94 -2.72
CA GLN A 267 -23.59 -14.70 -2.58
C GLN A 267 -23.70 -15.80 -3.66
N PRO A 268 -24.09 -17.04 -3.31
CA PRO A 268 -24.39 -18.08 -4.28
C PRO A 268 -25.86 -17.95 -4.73
N VAL A 269 -26.28 -16.85 -5.37
CA VAL A 269 -27.62 -16.74 -5.95
C VAL A 269 -27.63 -15.81 -7.18
N GLN A 270 -27.90 -16.40 -8.35
CA GLN A 270 -28.16 -15.80 -9.67
C GLN A 270 -27.10 -14.81 -10.19
N ASP A 271 -26.37 -15.24 -11.21
CA ASP A 271 -25.56 -14.37 -12.08
C ASP A 271 -26.35 -13.10 -12.39
N THR A 272 -25.92 -11.91 -11.96
CA THR A 272 -26.54 -10.68 -12.45
C THR A 272 -25.82 -10.31 -13.75
N GLU A 273 -26.48 -9.66 -14.70
CA GLU A 273 -25.78 -9.25 -15.94
C GLU A 273 -24.60 -8.31 -15.66
N VAL A 274 -24.65 -7.55 -14.55
CA VAL A 274 -23.53 -6.75 -14.04
C VAL A 274 -22.36 -7.64 -13.57
N SER A 275 -22.62 -8.76 -12.89
CA SER A 275 -21.54 -9.69 -12.49
C SER A 275 -20.92 -10.42 -13.69
N LEU A 276 -21.70 -10.67 -14.74
CA LEU A 276 -21.19 -11.23 -16.00
C LEU A 276 -20.32 -10.22 -16.78
N GLN A 277 -20.71 -8.94 -16.84
CA GLN A 277 -19.87 -7.90 -17.46
C GLN A 277 -18.53 -7.75 -16.74
N GLN A 278 -18.52 -7.81 -15.41
CA GLN A 278 -17.31 -7.70 -14.58
C GLN A 278 -16.39 -8.94 -14.64
N ARG A 279 -16.86 -10.05 -15.23
CA ARG A 279 -16.13 -11.31 -15.40
C ARG A 279 -15.60 -11.54 -16.81
N GLN A 280 -15.73 -10.54 -17.70
CA GLN A 280 -15.24 -10.60 -19.06
C GLN A 280 -13.73 -10.89 -19.09
N PRO A 281 -13.26 -11.98 -19.75
CA PRO A 281 -11.85 -12.30 -19.91
C PRO A 281 -11.00 -11.14 -20.43
N GLU A 282 -11.62 -10.24 -21.19
CA GLU A 282 -11.06 -9.01 -21.78
C GLU A 282 -10.48 -8.04 -20.74
N TYR A 283 -10.90 -8.11 -19.47
CA TYR A 283 -10.29 -7.30 -18.41
C TYR A 283 -9.01 -7.90 -17.84
N ASN A 284 -8.85 -9.23 -17.92
CA ASN A 284 -7.63 -9.93 -17.52
C ASN A 284 -6.79 -10.26 -18.77
N ASP A 285 -6.38 -9.22 -19.49
CA ASP A 285 -5.78 -9.25 -20.83
C ASP A 285 -4.25 -9.43 -20.87
N ILE A 286 -3.63 -9.67 -19.72
CA ILE A 286 -2.19 -9.92 -19.60
C ILE A 286 -1.87 -11.41 -19.42
N TYR A 287 -0.66 -11.81 -19.80
CA TYR A 287 -0.18 -13.15 -19.52
C TYR A 287 0.16 -13.31 -18.04
N ALA A 288 -0.73 -13.96 -17.30
CA ALA A 288 -0.54 -14.22 -15.89
C ALA A 288 -0.36 -15.73 -15.64
N PRO A 289 0.90 -16.22 -15.54
CA PRO A 289 1.18 -17.64 -15.37
C PRO A 289 0.60 -18.15 -14.05
N HIS A 290 0.04 -19.36 -14.03
CA HIS A 290 -0.48 -19.98 -12.83
C HIS A 290 -0.11 -21.47 -12.80
N ASP A 291 -0.16 -22.07 -11.63
CA ASP A 291 0.04 -23.52 -11.48
C ASP A 291 -1.25 -24.27 -11.86
N GLU A 292 -1.22 -25.03 -12.96
CA GLU A 292 -2.39 -25.74 -13.51
C GLU A 292 -2.95 -26.77 -12.52
N ALA A 293 -2.08 -27.51 -11.82
CA ALA A 293 -2.52 -28.53 -10.86
C ALA A 293 -3.23 -27.90 -9.65
N ILE A 294 -2.74 -26.76 -9.16
CA ILE A 294 -3.39 -26.00 -8.10
C ILE A 294 -4.71 -25.41 -8.60
N PHE A 295 -4.75 -24.84 -9.81
CA PHE A 295 -5.97 -24.32 -10.42
C PHE A 295 -7.07 -25.39 -10.51
N ASP A 296 -6.76 -26.55 -11.08
CA ASP A 296 -7.69 -27.67 -11.20
C ASP A 296 -8.17 -28.18 -9.83
N ARG A 297 -7.26 -28.22 -8.85
CA ARG A 297 -7.60 -28.59 -7.47
C ARG A 297 -8.60 -27.61 -6.86
N LEU A 298 -8.40 -26.30 -7.00
CA LEU A 298 -9.31 -25.28 -6.48
C LEU A 298 -10.69 -25.36 -7.17
N ARG A 299 -10.71 -25.50 -8.50
CA ARG A 299 -11.94 -25.69 -9.30
C ARG A 299 -12.74 -26.91 -8.85
N LYS A 300 -12.07 -28.04 -8.62
CA LYS A 300 -12.71 -29.27 -8.12
C LYS A 300 -13.38 -29.09 -6.76
N HIS A 301 -12.95 -28.13 -5.95
CA HIS A 301 -13.54 -27.79 -4.64
C HIS A 301 -14.59 -26.66 -4.74
N GLY A 302 -15.04 -26.31 -5.94
CA GLY A 302 -16.14 -25.37 -6.16
C GLY A 302 -15.74 -23.89 -6.08
N ILE A 303 -14.46 -23.57 -6.30
CA ILE A 303 -13.99 -22.18 -6.45
C ILE A 303 -14.15 -21.77 -7.93
N ASP A 304 -14.63 -20.55 -8.18
CA ASP A 304 -14.77 -20.00 -9.54
C ASP A 304 -13.42 -19.77 -10.23
N ASP A 305 -13.42 -19.69 -11.57
CA ASP A 305 -12.20 -19.58 -12.37
C ASP A 305 -11.37 -18.33 -12.03
N PRO A 306 -11.95 -17.11 -11.90
CA PRO A 306 -11.19 -15.93 -11.50
C PRO A 306 -10.44 -16.09 -10.17
N LEU A 307 -11.13 -16.54 -9.12
CA LEU A 307 -10.51 -16.71 -7.79
C LEU A 307 -9.52 -17.88 -7.78
N ALA A 308 -9.84 -18.99 -8.44
CA ALA A 308 -8.94 -20.12 -8.56
C ALA A 308 -7.64 -19.73 -9.29
N LYS A 309 -7.74 -18.96 -10.37
CA LYS A 309 -6.58 -18.48 -11.14
C LYS A 309 -5.73 -17.50 -10.34
N HIS A 310 -6.35 -16.61 -9.56
CA HIS A 310 -5.65 -15.71 -8.65
C HIS A 310 -4.81 -16.49 -7.62
N VAL A 311 -5.42 -17.42 -6.89
CA VAL A 311 -4.71 -18.22 -5.88
C VAL A 311 -3.62 -19.08 -6.53
N ALA A 312 -3.92 -19.74 -7.65
CA ALA A 312 -2.94 -20.53 -8.40
C ALA A 312 -1.76 -19.69 -8.95
N HIS A 313 -1.98 -18.42 -9.29
CA HIS A 313 -0.91 -17.50 -9.66
C HIS A 313 0.02 -17.19 -8.50
N LEU A 314 -0.51 -16.90 -7.30
CA LEU A 314 0.32 -16.63 -6.12
C LEU A 314 1.28 -17.79 -5.82
N PHE A 315 0.81 -19.02 -6.04
CA PHE A 315 1.53 -20.26 -5.74
C PHE A 315 2.53 -20.70 -6.83
N ILE A 316 2.75 -19.91 -7.89
CA ILE A 316 3.91 -20.13 -8.79
C ILE A 316 5.25 -19.75 -8.14
N ARG A 317 5.18 -19.07 -6.98
CA ARG A 317 6.33 -18.60 -6.21
C ARG A 317 6.78 -19.70 -5.25
N ASP A 318 8.08 -19.69 -4.96
CA ASP A 318 8.64 -20.55 -3.92
C ASP A 318 8.51 -19.84 -2.57
N PRO A 319 8.19 -20.58 -1.49
CA PRO A 319 8.27 -20.03 -0.14
C PRO A 319 9.73 -19.64 0.17
N ILE A 320 9.95 -18.38 0.54
CA ILE A 320 11.30 -17.84 0.69
C ILE A 320 11.84 -18.00 2.12
N VAL A 321 10.96 -17.99 3.12
CA VAL A 321 11.34 -18.15 4.53
C VAL A 321 10.48 -19.25 5.13
N ILE A 322 11.09 -20.37 5.47
CA ILE A 322 10.45 -21.51 6.16
C ILE A 322 11.18 -21.70 7.48
N PHE A 323 10.44 -21.91 8.57
CA PHE A 323 11.01 -22.29 9.86
C PHE A 323 10.90 -23.79 10.07
N SER A 324 11.99 -24.41 10.56
CA SER A 324 12.09 -25.87 10.72
C SER A 324 10.98 -26.47 11.59
N GLU A 325 10.52 -25.70 12.58
CA GLU A 325 9.50 -26.05 13.56
C GLU A 325 8.08 -26.01 12.97
N THR A 326 7.92 -25.39 11.80
CA THR A 326 6.62 -25.14 11.15
C THR A 326 6.52 -25.84 9.80
N ILE A 327 7.39 -26.80 9.51
CA ILE A 327 7.32 -27.61 8.28
C ILE A 327 6.04 -28.44 8.28
N ASP A 328 5.75 -29.13 9.39
CA ASP A 328 4.54 -29.92 9.56
C ASP A 328 3.56 -29.18 10.49
N GLN A 329 2.32 -29.04 10.03
CA GLN A 329 1.28 -28.29 10.73
C GLN A 329 -0.07 -28.99 10.59
N ASP A 330 -1.00 -28.67 11.49
CA ASP A 330 -2.40 -29.03 11.33
C ASP A 330 -3.09 -28.03 10.40
N ASP A 331 -3.37 -28.46 9.17
CA ASP A 331 -4.01 -27.63 8.13
C ASP A 331 -5.43 -27.16 8.49
N THR A 332 -6.05 -27.72 9.53
CA THR A 332 -7.38 -27.31 10.00
C THR A 332 -7.31 -26.21 11.06
N ALA A 333 -6.18 -26.12 11.76
CA ALA A 333 -5.95 -25.21 12.87
C ALA A 333 -4.95 -24.08 12.56
N SER A 334 -4.18 -24.19 11.48
CA SER A 334 -3.20 -23.20 11.04
C SER A 334 -3.45 -22.74 9.60
N ASN A 335 -2.98 -21.54 9.28
CA ASN A 335 -2.90 -21.02 7.91
C ASN A 335 -1.49 -20.51 7.55
N ASP A 336 -0.46 -20.88 8.31
CA ASP A 336 0.89 -20.33 8.13
C ASP A 336 1.55 -20.74 6.80
N HIS A 337 1.27 -21.93 6.25
CA HIS A 337 1.80 -22.30 4.92
C HIS A 337 1.15 -21.48 3.82
N PHE A 338 -0.15 -21.21 3.92
CA PHE A 338 -0.83 -20.28 3.01
C PHE A 338 -0.23 -18.87 3.14
N GLU A 339 -0.10 -18.36 4.37
CA GLU A 339 0.48 -17.04 4.65
C GLU A 339 1.95 -16.92 4.24
N ASN A 340 2.71 -18.03 4.21
CA ASN A 340 4.09 -18.04 3.72
C ASN A 340 4.17 -17.50 2.28
N ILE A 341 3.26 -17.97 1.42
CA ILE A 341 3.15 -17.53 0.03
C ILE A 341 2.40 -16.19 -0.05
N GLN A 342 1.27 -16.06 0.66
CA GLN A 342 0.43 -14.87 0.54
C GLN A 342 1.12 -13.60 1.05
N SER A 343 1.78 -13.67 2.20
CA SER A 343 2.46 -12.51 2.79
C SER A 343 3.72 -12.09 2.02
N THR A 344 4.26 -12.95 1.16
CA THR A 344 5.44 -12.69 0.31
C THR A 344 5.09 -12.41 -1.16
N ASN A 345 3.79 -12.33 -1.48
CA ASN A 345 3.30 -11.66 -2.67
C ASN A 345 2.84 -10.26 -2.28
N TRP A 346 3.69 -9.26 -2.57
CA TRP A 346 3.43 -7.85 -2.27
C TRP A 346 2.91 -7.14 -3.52
N GLN A 347 1.60 -7.00 -3.59
CA GLN A 347 0.84 -6.35 -4.68
C GLN A 347 0.28 -4.98 -4.24
N THR A 348 -0.29 -4.23 -5.20
CA THR A 348 -0.91 -2.92 -4.92
C THR A 348 -2.18 -3.03 -4.07
N VAL A 349 -2.87 -4.17 -4.17
CA VAL A 349 -3.99 -4.57 -3.33
C VAL A 349 -3.77 -6.02 -2.89
N ARG A 350 -4.24 -6.38 -1.69
CA ARG A 350 -4.18 -7.76 -1.20
C ARG A 350 -5.55 -8.24 -0.73
N PHE A 351 -5.98 -9.39 -1.26
CA PHE A 351 -7.14 -10.14 -0.78
C PHE A 351 -6.73 -11.01 0.43
N LYS A 352 -7.30 -10.78 1.60
CA LYS A 352 -6.88 -11.46 2.84
C LYS A 352 -7.99 -12.39 3.32
N PRO A 353 -7.76 -13.72 3.30
CA PRO A 353 -8.66 -14.65 3.95
C PRO A 353 -8.78 -14.37 5.45
N PRO A 354 -9.91 -14.79 6.06
CA PRO A 354 -10.07 -14.81 7.51
C PRO A 354 -8.94 -15.60 8.20
N PRO A 355 -8.34 -15.08 9.28
CA PRO A 355 -7.46 -15.88 10.13
C PRO A 355 -8.23 -17.05 10.75
N VAL A 356 -7.53 -18.15 11.04
CA VAL A 356 -8.12 -19.30 11.73
C VAL A 356 -8.52 -18.88 13.14
N ASN A 357 -9.67 -19.38 13.62
CA ASN A 357 -10.21 -19.14 14.97
C ASN A 357 -10.39 -17.65 15.34
N SER A 358 -10.67 -16.78 14.36
CA SER A 358 -10.89 -15.35 14.56
C SER A 358 -12.28 -14.89 14.08
N PRO A 359 -12.90 -13.88 14.70
CA PRO A 359 -14.12 -13.26 14.19
C PRO A 359 -13.89 -12.40 12.93
N ILE A 360 -12.63 -12.16 12.56
CA ILE A 360 -12.24 -11.32 11.41
C ILE A 360 -12.69 -11.97 10.09
N GLY A 361 -13.41 -11.21 9.26
CA GLY A 361 -13.91 -11.64 7.96
C GLY A 361 -12.91 -11.52 6.81
N TRP A 362 -13.42 -11.63 5.58
CA TRP A 362 -12.67 -11.41 4.34
C TRP A 362 -12.29 -9.93 4.22
N ARG A 363 -11.01 -9.63 3.98
CA ARG A 363 -10.51 -8.26 3.93
C ARG A 363 -9.83 -7.93 2.62
N VAL A 364 -9.82 -6.65 2.29
CA VAL A 364 -9.03 -6.07 1.21
C VAL A 364 -8.09 -5.05 1.84
N GLU A 365 -6.82 -5.14 1.49
CA GLU A 365 -5.78 -4.23 1.95
C GLU A 365 -5.30 -3.39 0.76
N PHE A 366 -5.41 -2.06 0.86
CA PHE A 366 -4.97 -1.11 -0.16
C PHE A 366 -3.56 -0.61 0.17
N ARG A 367 -2.59 -0.84 -0.72
CA ARG A 367 -1.15 -0.80 -0.38
C ARG A 367 -0.31 0.17 -1.22
N SER A 368 -0.92 0.92 -2.12
CA SER A 368 -0.18 1.78 -3.07
C SER A 368 0.08 3.20 -2.55
N MET A 369 -0.35 3.55 -1.34
CA MET A 369 -0.16 4.90 -0.79
C MET A 369 1.26 5.10 -0.28
N GLU A 370 1.89 6.20 -0.68
CA GLU A 370 3.11 6.68 -0.03
C GLU A 370 2.76 7.30 1.34
N VAL A 371 3.53 7.02 2.38
CA VAL A 371 3.37 7.69 3.68
C VAL A 371 3.73 9.18 3.56
N GLN A 372 2.98 10.04 4.26
CA GLN A 372 3.09 11.50 4.20
C GLN A 372 3.76 12.07 5.45
N MET A 373 4.23 13.33 5.38
CA MET A 373 5.04 13.95 6.44
C MET A 373 4.27 14.17 7.75
N THR A 374 2.97 14.47 7.66
CA THR A 374 2.13 14.77 8.82
C THR A 374 1.01 13.75 9.02
N ASP A 375 0.56 13.60 10.26
CA ASP A 375 -0.59 12.75 10.60
C ASP A 375 -1.89 13.25 9.95
N PHE A 376 -2.02 14.57 9.73
CA PHE A 376 -3.14 15.15 9.00
C PHE A 376 -3.20 14.66 7.54
N GLU A 377 -2.06 14.67 6.83
CA GLU A 377 -2.02 14.18 5.45
C GLU A 377 -2.32 12.68 5.36
N ASN A 378 -1.74 11.87 6.25
CA ASN A 378 -1.98 10.43 6.29
C ASN A 378 -3.45 10.12 6.60
N ALA A 379 -4.05 10.80 7.59
CA ALA A 379 -5.46 10.68 7.90
C ALA A 379 -6.35 11.09 6.71
N ALA A 380 -6.00 12.17 5.99
CA ALA A 380 -6.77 12.63 4.86
C ALA A 380 -6.85 11.59 3.72
N PHE A 381 -5.74 10.93 3.40
CA PHE A 381 -5.75 9.86 2.40
C PHE A 381 -6.48 8.61 2.89
N SER A 382 -6.29 8.20 4.15
CA SER A 382 -7.01 7.07 4.73
C SER A 382 -8.53 7.28 4.71
N VAL A 383 -8.99 8.45 5.16
CA VAL A 383 -10.41 8.84 5.13
C VAL A 383 -10.94 8.86 3.70
N PHE A 384 -10.21 9.44 2.75
CA PHE A 384 -10.62 9.47 1.34
C PHE A 384 -10.81 8.07 0.75
N VAL A 385 -9.87 7.15 0.98
CA VAL A 385 -9.95 5.77 0.47
C VAL A 385 -11.13 5.02 1.09
N VAL A 386 -11.39 5.19 2.38
CA VAL A 386 -12.54 4.58 3.04
C VAL A 386 -13.84 5.10 2.47
N LEU A 387 -14.01 6.42 2.36
CA LEU A 387 -15.20 7.04 1.78
C LEU A 387 -15.41 6.62 0.33
N LEU A 388 -14.34 6.57 -0.47
CA LEU A 388 -14.41 6.10 -1.86
C LEU A 388 -14.82 4.63 -1.94
N SER A 389 -14.25 3.76 -1.09
CA SER A 389 -14.66 2.35 -1.03
C SER A 389 -16.14 2.18 -0.69
N ARG A 390 -16.67 3.05 0.18
CA ARG A 390 -18.08 3.06 0.52
C ARG A 390 -18.95 3.56 -0.62
N ALA A 391 -18.54 4.62 -1.31
CA ALA A 391 -19.23 5.11 -2.50
C ALA A 391 -19.28 4.03 -3.60
N ILE A 392 -18.18 3.30 -3.82
CA ILE A 392 -18.12 2.17 -4.76
C ILE A 392 -19.19 1.11 -4.44
N LEU A 393 -19.27 0.69 -3.17
CA LEU A 393 -20.22 -0.34 -2.75
C LEU A 393 -21.67 0.18 -2.71
N ALA A 394 -21.89 1.39 -2.20
CA ALA A 394 -23.22 1.96 -2.01
C ALA A 394 -23.90 2.30 -3.34
N LEU A 395 -23.12 2.75 -4.32
CA LEU A 395 -23.62 3.14 -5.65
C LEU A 395 -23.46 2.03 -6.70
N ASN A 396 -22.97 0.85 -6.28
CA ASN A 396 -22.69 -0.30 -7.14
C ASN A 396 -21.85 0.08 -8.37
N LEU A 397 -20.74 0.79 -8.13
CA LEU A 397 -19.93 1.35 -9.19
C LEU A 397 -19.07 0.28 -9.86
N ASN A 398 -19.01 0.32 -11.18
CA ASN A 398 -18.10 -0.45 -12.00
C ASN A 398 -16.86 0.41 -12.30
N PHE A 399 -15.67 -0.07 -11.92
CA PHE A 399 -14.38 0.56 -12.23
C PHE A 399 -13.46 -0.33 -13.09
N TYR A 400 -13.99 -1.41 -13.67
CA TYR A 400 -13.19 -2.33 -14.47
C TYR A 400 -12.60 -1.61 -15.68
N VAL A 401 -11.30 -1.82 -15.85
CA VAL A 401 -10.46 -1.45 -17.00
C VAL A 401 -9.47 -2.61 -17.22
N PRO A 402 -9.00 -2.87 -18.46
CA PRO A 402 -8.05 -3.95 -18.70
C PRO A 402 -6.78 -3.82 -17.86
N ILE A 403 -6.28 -4.93 -17.32
CA ILE A 403 -5.11 -4.94 -16.45
C ILE A 403 -3.86 -4.42 -17.17
N SER A 404 -3.73 -4.63 -18.49
CA SER A 404 -2.64 -4.03 -19.27
C SER A 404 -2.61 -2.49 -19.17
N LYS A 405 -3.79 -1.86 -19.01
CA LYS A 405 -3.93 -0.41 -18.82
C LYS A 405 -3.65 0.01 -17.39
N VAL A 406 -3.95 -0.84 -16.41
CA VAL A 406 -3.52 -0.65 -15.01
C VAL A 406 -1.99 -0.68 -14.92
N ASP A 407 -1.33 -1.64 -15.58
CA ASP A 407 0.13 -1.72 -15.64
C ASP A 407 0.76 -0.47 -16.29
N GLU A 408 0.15 0.01 -17.37
CA GLU A 408 0.58 1.25 -18.02
C GLU A 408 0.41 2.46 -17.09
N ASN A 409 -0.72 2.54 -16.37
CA ASN A 409 -0.95 3.57 -15.35
C ASN A 409 0.11 3.53 -14.24
N MET A 410 0.47 2.34 -13.75
CA MET A 410 1.52 2.17 -12.74
C MET A 410 2.87 2.67 -13.25
N ALA A 411 3.21 2.40 -14.52
CA ALA A 411 4.45 2.92 -15.12
C ALA A 411 4.43 4.45 -15.27
N ARG A 412 3.28 5.04 -15.61
CA ARG A 412 3.10 6.49 -15.72
C ARG A 412 3.14 7.18 -14.36
N ALA A 413 2.59 6.56 -13.31
CA ALA A 413 2.55 7.10 -11.94
C ALA A 413 3.95 7.36 -11.35
N GLN A 414 4.96 6.60 -11.80
CA GLN A 414 6.35 6.75 -11.38
C GLN A 414 7.07 7.96 -12.01
N LYS A 415 6.48 8.61 -13.03
CA LYS A 415 7.11 9.76 -13.67
C LYS A 415 7.15 10.95 -12.71
N ARG A 416 8.25 11.71 -12.76
CA ARG A 416 8.35 12.95 -11.98
C ARG A 416 7.21 13.88 -12.42
N ASP A 417 6.49 14.38 -11.42
CA ASP A 417 5.33 15.25 -11.62
C ASP A 417 4.17 14.57 -12.38
N ALA A 418 4.00 13.25 -12.22
CA ALA A 418 2.98 12.50 -12.92
C ALA A 418 1.55 13.01 -12.67
N VAL A 419 1.29 13.45 -11.44
CA VAL A 419 -0.02 13.99 -11.02
C VAL A 419 -0.49 15.16 -11.90
N ARG A 420 0.44 15.99 -12.42
CA ARG A 420 0.11 17.12 -13.30
C ARG A 420 0.43 16.89 -14.78
N SER A 421 1.42 16.05 -15.07
CA SER A 421 1.97 15.91 -16.42
C SER A 421 1.49 14.67 -17.18
N GLN A 422 0.95 13.67 -16.50
CA GLN A 422 0.53 12.42 -17.12
C GLN A 422 -1.00 12.34 -17.21
N LYS A 423 -1.45 11.48 -18.12
CA LYS A 423 -2.82 10.98 -18.17
C LYS A 423 -2.85 9.51 -17.80
N PHE A 424 -3.99 9.03 -17.35
CA PHE A 424 -4.18 7.65 -16.91
C PHE A 424 -5.43 7.09 -17.59
N TYR A 425 -5.40 5.83 -17.97
CA TYR A 425 -6.60 5.15 -18.46
C TYR A 425 -7.58 5.00 -17.31
N PHE A 426 -8.80 5.46 -17.55
CA PHE A 426 -9.86 5.48 -16.56
C PHE A 426 -11.21 5.21 -17.22
N ARG A 427 -12.10 4.55 -16.49
CA ARG A 427 -13.41 4.18 -17.00
C ARG A 427 -14.29 5.41 -17.19
N LYS A 428 -15.02 5.47 -18.30
CA LYS A 428 -15.88 6.61 -18.66
C LYS A 428 -17.18 6.63 -17.84
N ASP A 429 -17.90 5.51 -17.89
CA ASP A 429 -19.20 5.34 -17.24
C ASP A 429 -19.08 4.29 -16.13
N VAL A 430 -19.24 4.75 -14.89
CA VAL A 430 -19.06 3.90 -13.69
C VAL A 430 -20.38 3.42 -13.07
N PHE A 431 -21.52 3.98 -13.48
CA PHE A 431 -22.82 3.55 -12.97
C PHE A 431 -23.34 2.32 -13.72
N PRO A 432 -24.18 1.49 -13.08
CA PRO A 432 -24.85 0.38 -13.75
C PRO A 432 -25.67 0.84 -14.98
N PRO A 433 -25.75 0.04 -16.05
CA PRO A 433 -26.65 0.30 -17.18
C PRO A 433 -28.09 0.50 -16.72
N GLY A 434 -28.78 1.51 -17.26
CA GLY A 434 -30.17 1.83 -16.88
C GLY A 434 -30.32 2.67 -15.61
N SER A 435 -29.22 2.96 -14.88
CA SER A 435 -29.24 3.98 -13.83
C SER A 435 -29.46 5.35 -14.51
N SER A 436 -30.64 5.93 -14.33
CA SER A 436 -30.95 7.25 -14.88
C SER A 436 -29.95 8.26 -14.35
N ARG A 437 -29.21 8.88 -15.28
CA ARG A 437 -28.25 9.95 -14.99
C ARG A 437 -28.93 11.00 -14.11
N ALA A 438 -28.32 11.32 -12.97
CA ALA A 438 -28.36 12.69 -12.46
C ALA A 438 -27.54 13.55 -13.42
N SER A 439 -28.13 13.88 -14.57
CA SER A 439 -27.55 14.82 -15.52
C SER A 439 -27.61 16.24 -14.95
N SER A 440 -26.45 16.90 -14.94
CA SER A 440 -26.23 18.35 -14.79
C SER A 440 -26.41 18.97 -13.40
N VAL A 441 -25.28 19.27 -12.76
CA VAL A 441 -25.13 20.43 -11.85
C VAL A 441 -25.04 21.70 -12.70
N CYS A 442 -26.14 22.05 -13.37
CA CYS A 442 -26.45 23.40 -13.86
C CYS A 442 -27.85 23.42 -14.50
N SER A 443 -28.88 23.27 -13.68
CA SER A 443 -30.19 23.87 -13.97
C SER A 443 -30.97 24.03 -12.67
N SER A 444 -31.26 25.27 -12.31
CA SER A 444 -32.33 25.60 -11.36
C SER A 444 -33.65 25.10 -11.95
N GLY A 445 -34.09 23.92 -11.54
CA GLY A 445 -35.38 23.37 -11.94
C GLY A 445 -35.70 22.14 -11.11
N ALA A 446 -36.73 22.25 -10.28
CA ALA A 446 -37.27 21.14 -9.51
C ALA A 446 -37.76 20.04 -10.45
N SER A 447 -37.18 18.84 -10.36
CA SER A 447 -37.73 17.63 -10.96
C SER A 447 -37.30 16.44 -10.11
N SER A 448 -38.18 16.06 -9.19
CA SER A 448 -38.09 14.86 -8.38
C SER A 448 -38.24 13.60 -9.25
N PRO A 449 -37.56 12.48 -8.95
CA PRO A 449 -37.97 11.19 -9.48
C PRO A 449 -39.26 10.74 -8.77
N VAL A 450 -40.15 10.13 -9.55
CA VAL A 450 -41.50 9.72 -9.18
C VAL A 450 -41.51 8.79 -7.96
N ASP A 451 -42.43 9.11 -7.04
CA ASP A 451 -42.75 8.43 -5.79
C ASP A 451 -43.14 6.95 -5.96
N GLY A 452 -42.46 6.07 -5.21
CA GLY A 452 -43.06 4.87 -4.61
C GLY A 452 -43.47 5.18 -3.17
N PRO A 453 -44.50 4.53 -2.60
CA PRO A 453 -45.24 5.09 -1.48
C PRO A 453 -44.44 5.06 -0.17
N GLY A 454 -44.19 6.25 0.37
CA GLY A 454 -44.23 6.50 1.81
C GLY A 454 -42.99 6.12 2.64
N GLY A 455 -41.87 6.81 2.40
CA GLY A 455 -40.80 6.90 3.39
C GLY A 455 -39.62 7.71 2.85
N THR A 456 -39.39 8.91 3.38
CA THR A 456 -38.06 9.54 3.29
C THR A 456 -37.05 8.50 3.75
N GLN A 457 -36.14 8.05 2.87
CA GLN A 457 -35.03 7.20 3.30
C GLN A 457 -34.30 7.96 4.40
N GLN A 458 -34.41 7.45 5.62
CA GLN A 458 -33.82 8.07 6.79
C GLN A 458 -32.31 8.03 6.58
N LYS A 459 -31.67 9.21 6.55
CA LYS A 459 -30.22 9.31 6.45
C LYS A 459 -29.58 8.54 7.62
N GLU A 460 -28.49 7.87 7.32
CA GLU A 460 -27.84 6.98 8.29
C GLU A 460 -26.59 7.60 8.87
N ARG A 461 -26.30 7.30 10.15
CA ARG A 461 -25.08 7.77 10.83
C ARG A 461 -23.90 6.78 10.74
N LYS A 462 -24.06 5.65 10.03
CA LYS A 462 -23.05 4.58 9.95
C LYS A 462 -22.74 4.24 8.49
N LEU A 463 -21.45 4.12 8.19
CA LEU A 463 -20.88 3.61 6.95
C LEU A 463 -21.19 2.11 6.85
N ARG A 464 -22.14 1.73 5.99
CA ARG A 464 -22.48 0.32 5.74
C ARG A 464 -21.38 -0.45 5.02
N ASN A 465 -21.37 -1.76 5.21
CA ASN A 465 -20.45 -2.68 4.52
C ASN A 465 -21.15 -3.61 3.51
N CYS A 466 -22.42 -3.92 3.77
CA CYS A 466 -23.25 -4.76 2.92
C CYS A 466 -24.36 -3.89 2.32
N PHE A 467 -24.54 -4.00 1.01
CA PHE A 467 -25.59 -3.33 0.25
C PHE A 467 -26.37 -4.40 -0.53
N PRO A 468 -27.70 -4.21 -0.74
CA PRO A 468 -28.49 -5.14 -1.52
C PRO A 468 -27.96 -5.27 -2.95
N SER A 469 -28.03 -6.48 -3.52
CA SER A 469 -27.71 -6.70 -4.94
C SER A 469 -28.71 -5.95 -5.82
N ILE A 470 -28.22 -5.28 -6.87
CA ILE A 470 -29.09 -4.62 -7.85
C ILE A 470 -29.69 -5.69 -8.79
N PRO A 471 -31.00 -5.65 -9.07
CA PRO A 471 -31.64 -6.55 -10.03
C PRO A 471 -31.04 -6.41 -11.44
N ARG A 472 -31.17 -7.46 -12.26
CA ARG A 472 -30.77 -7.41 -13.68
C ARG A 472 -31.52 -6.28 -14.41
N PRO A 473 -30.86 -5.53 -15.32
CA PRO A 473 -31.55 -4.64 -16.24
C PRO A 473 -32.61 -5.41 -17.04
N VAL A 474 -33.77 -4.80 -17.27
CA VAL A 474 -34.92 -5.42 -17.97
C VAL A 474 -34.68 -5.51 -19.48
N ASP A 475 -33.91 -4.55 -20.00
CA ASP A 475 -33.45 -4.50 -21.38
C ASP A 475 -32.00 -4.99 -21.39
N GLY A 476 -31.77 -6.21 -21.89
CA GLY A 476 -30.46 -6.87 -21.85
C GLY A 476 -29.31 -6.01 -22.37
N PHE A 477 -28.10 -6.41 -21.97
CA PHE A 477 -26.83 -5.76 -22.25
C PHE A 477 -26.59 -5.40 -23.74
N ASP A 478 -26.19 -4.16 -24.03
CA ASP A 478 -25.64 -3.71 -25.33
C ASP A 478 -24.11 -3.96 -25.33
N PRO A 479 -23.62 -5.01 -26.01
CA PRO A 479 -22.21 -5.38 -25.97
C PRO A 479 -21.37 -4.37 -26.76
N ARG A 480 -20.81 -3.40 -26.05
CA ARG A 480 -19.78 -2.52 -26.60
C ARG A 480 -18.41 -3.16 -26.39
N PRO A 481 -17.45 -2.93 -27.32
CA PRO A 481 -16.05 -3.30 -27.10
C PRO A 481 -15.52 -2.72 -25.80
N VAL A 482 -14.69 -3.48 -25.06
CA VAL A 482 -14.11 -3.03 -23.79
C VAL A 482 -13.25 -1.78 -23.96
N GLU A 483 -12.63 -1.61 -25.13
CA GLU A 483 -11.87 -0.42 -25.53
C GLU A 483 -12.74 0.85 -25.56
N ASP A 484 -14.05 0.71 -25.77
CA ASP A 484 -15.01 1.80 -25.73
C ASP A 484 -15.49 2.10 -24.31
N GLU A 485 -15.01 1.43 -23.27
CA GLU A 485 -15.45 1.65 -21.88
C GLU A 485 -14.52 2.59 -21.09
N TYR A 486 -13.29 2.80 -21.56
CA TYR A 486 -12.29 3.64 -20.90
C TYR A 486 -11.69 4.71 -21.83
N GLU A 487 -11.05 5.72 -21.24
CA GLU A 487 -10.29 6.73 -21.97
C GLU A 487 -9.12 7.25 -21.12
N GLU A 488 -8.20 7.98 -21.73
CA GLU A 488 -7.16 8.69 -20.99
C GLU A 488 -7.71 9.96 -20.36
N MET A 489 -7.50 10.11 -19.05
CA MET A 489 -7.91 11.26 -18.26
C MET A 489 -6.72 11.85 -17.48
N THR A 490 -6.66 13.16 -17.33
CA THR A 490 -5.73 13.78 -16.36
C THR A 490 -6.16 13.43 -14.93
N MET A 491 -5.27 13.60 -13.95
CA MET A 491 -5.68 13.42 -12.55
C MET A 491 -6.80 14.38 -12.14
N GLU A 492 -6.81 15.59 -12.70
CA GLU A 492 -7.90 16.56 -12.48
C GLU A 492 -9.24 16.03 -13.01
N GLU A 493 -9.28 15.49 -14.22
CA GLU A 493 -10.48 14.87 -14.81
C GLU A 493 -10.94 13.64 -14.01
N ILE A 494 -10.02 12.83 -13.48
CA ILE A 494 -10.35 11.67 -12.64
C ILE A 494 -10.95 12.11 -11.29
N MET A 495 -10.39 13.14 -10.67
CA MET A 495 -10.79 13.52 -9.32
C MET A 495 -12.02 14.43 -9.34
N PHE A 496 -12.06 15.45 -10.20
CA PHE A 496 -13.14 16.43 -10.30
C PHE A 496 -14.21 16.09 -11.34
N GLY A 497 -13.93 15.15 -12.23
CA GLY A 497 -14.84 14.69 -13.26
C GLY A 497 -14.52 15.24 -14.64
N LYS A 498 -15.09 14.59 -15.65
CA LYS A 498 -14.96 14.95 -17.06
C LYS A 498 -16.35 15.20 -17.62
N TYR A 499 -16.59 16.44 -18.04
CA TYR A 499 -17.91 16.96 -18.39
C TYR A 499 -18.73 16.00 -19.26
N GLY A 500 -19.95 15.67 -18.79
CA GLY A 500 -20.92 14.86 -19.53
C GLY A 500 -20.57 13.38 -19.69
N ARG A 501 -19.49 12.88 -19.07
CA ARG A 501 -19.06 11.48 -19.13
C ARG A 501 -18.85 10.88 -17.75
N PHE A 502 -17.91 11.42 -16.98
CA PHE A 502 -17.49 10.87 -15.70
C PHE A 502 -17.72 11.90 -14.57
N PRO A 503 -18.42 11.55 -13.47
CA PRO A 503 -18.73 12.49 -12.38
C PRO A 503 -17.52 12.91 -11.53
N GLY A 504 -16.38 12.22 -11.64
CA GLY A 504 -15.22 12.44 -10.79
C GLY A 504 -15.30 11.70 -9.46
N LEU A 505 -14.15 11.29 -8.93
CA LEU A 505 -14.09 10.58 -7.64
C LEU A 505 -14.63 11.43 -6.48
N PHE A 506 -14.39 12.74 -6.48
CA PHE A 506 -15.00 13.63 -5.49
C PHE A 506 -16.52 13.68 -5.63
N GLY A 507 -17.05 13.75 -6.86
CA GLY A 507 -18.49 13.75 -7.10
C GLY A 507 -19.17 12.50 -6.53
N LEU A 508 -18.55 11.34 -6.68
CA LEU A 508 -19.01 10.07 -6.12
C LEU A 508 -18.96 10.05 -4.59
N VAL A 509 -17.85 10.53 -4.00
CA VAL A 509 -17.70 10.64 -2.54
C VAL A 509 -18.74 11.59 -1.95
N TYR A 510 -18.97 12.75 -2.56
CA TYR A 510 -19.99 13.70 -2.09
C TYR A 510 -21.40 13.13 -2.22
N THR A 511 -21.71 12.44 -3.32
CA THR A 511 -22.99 11.75 -3.50
C THR A 511 -23.23 10.77 -2.35
N TYR A 512 -22.20 10.03 -1.94
CA TYR A 512 -22.30 9.12 -0.81
C TYR A 512 -22.43 9.85 0.53
N LEU A 513 -21.64 10.91 0.78
CA LEU A 513 -21.72 11.70 2.00
C LEU A 513 -23.11 12.33 2.20
N ASP A 514 -23.79 12.73 1.12
CA ASP A 514 -25.13 13.32 1.19
C ASP A 514 -26.20 12.33 1.68
N THR A 515 -25.94 11.02 1.60
CA THR A 515 -26.80 9.96 2.17
C THR A 515 -26.62 9.79 3.68
N LEU A 516 -25.54 10.33 4.25
CA LEU A 516 -25.23 10.22 5.67
C LEU A 516 -25.86 11.37 6.47
N ASP A 517 -26.31 11.05 7.67
CA ASP A 517 -26.74 12.04 8.66
C ASP A 517 -25.52 12.53 9.43
N MET A 518 -25.06 13.74 9.14
CA MET A 518 -23.89 14.35 9.75
C MET A 518 -24.20 15.75 10.26
N THR A 519 -23.58 16.15 11.36
CA THR A 519 -23.61 17.55 11.82
C THR A 519 -22.76 18.44 10.92
N GLU A 520 -22.98 19.76 10.99
CA GLU A 520 -22.16 20.72 10.26
C GLU A 520 -20.68 20.65 10.67
N GLU A 521 -20.39 20.40 11.94
CA GLU A 521 -19.03 20.24 12.46
C GLU A 521 -18.34 18.98 11.92
N GLU A 522 -19.04 17.85 11.93
CA GLU A 522 -18.55 16.59 11.34
C GLU A 522 -18.23 16.77 9.86
N ARG A 523 -19.12 17.45 9.12
CA ARG A 523 -18.92 17.76 7.69
C ARG A 523 -17.77 18.71 7.45
N PHE A 524 -17.63 19.75 8.28
CA PHE A 524 -16.54 20.71 8.18
C PHE A 524 -15.17 20.04 8.37
N LYS A 525 -15.06 19.14 9.36
CA LYS A 525 -13.82 18.40 9.60
C LYS A 525 -13.47 17.47 8.44
N LEU A 526 -14.44 16.72 7.91
CA LEU A 526 -14.23 15.88 6.71
C LEU A 526 -13.82 16.71 5.50
N GLU A 527 -14.44 17.88 5.30
CA GLU A 527 -14.09 18.76 4.19
C GLU A 527 -12.64 19.25 4.30
N GLY A 528 -12.10 19.45 5.52
CA GLY A 528 -10.69 19.76 5.72
C GLY A 528 -9.74 18.70 5.11
N TYR A 529 -10.04 17.43 5.33
CA TYR A 529 -9.28 16.31 4.75
C TYR A 529 -9.46 16.24 3.22
N LEU A 530 -10.70 16.32 2.72
CA LEU A 530 -10.97 16.27 1.29
C LEU A 530 -10.33 17.46 0.55
N ASN A 531 -10.29 18.62 1.18
CA ASN A 531 -9.67 19.83 0.64
C ASN A 531 -8.16 19.65 0.39
N LEU A 532 -7.45 18.95 1.28
CA LEU A 532 -6.04 18.61 1.04
C LEU A 532 -5.89 17.82 -0.26
N VAL A 533 -6.70 16.77 -0.44
CA VAL A 533 -6.63 15.91 -1.64
C VAL A 533 -6.98 16.73 -2.89
N LYS A 534 -8.06 17.53 -2.86
CA LYS A 534 -8.46 18.42 -3.96
C LYS A 534 -7.34 19.35 -4.39
N ARG A 535 -6.73 20.03 -3.41
CA ARG A 535 -5.69 21.03 -3.67
C ARG A 535 -4.37 20.42 -4.14
N ARG A 536 -4.11 19.15 -3.82
CA ARG A 536 -2.99 18.41 -4.42
C ARG A 536 -3.27 18.02 -5.86
N THR A 537 -4.51 17.67 -6.16
CA THR A 537 -4.95 17.35 -7.52
C THR A 537 -4.86 18.55 -8.45
N ASP A 538 -5.42 19.70 -8.05
CA ASP A 538 -5.42 20.93 -8.88
C ASP A 538 -4.05 21.67 -8.88
N GLY A 539 -3.12 21.22 -8.03
CA GLY A 539 -1.76 21.77 -7.94
C GLY A 539 -1.64 23.04 -7.10
N THR A 540 -2.70 23.51 -6.45
CA THR A 540 -2.64 24.64 -5.50
C THR A 540 -1.90 24.30 -4.21
N LEU A 541 -1.75 23.01 -3.88
CA LEU A 541 -0.81 22.47 -2.91
C LEU A 541 0.14 21.48 -3.56
N LYS A 542 1.41 21.51 -3.14
CA LYS A 542 2.45 20.61 -3.61
C LYS A 542 2.29 19.21 -3.02
N THR A 543 2.69 18.20 -3.79
CA THR A 543 2.96 16.86 -3.24
C THR A 543 4.23 16.87 -2.40
N ALA A 544 4.35 15.95 -1.44
CA ALA A 544 5.55 15.81 -0.61
C ALA A 544 6.81 15.66 -1.46
N ALA A 545 6.76 14.81 -2.49
CA ALA A 545 7.87 14.61 -3.42
C ALA A 545 8.26 15.90 -4.18
N THR A 546 7.30 16.74 -4.56
CA THR A 546 7.59 18.03 -5.22
C THR A 546 8.20 19.01 -4.25
N TRP A 547 7.65 19.11 -3.05
CA TRP A 547 8.17 19.98 -2.00
C TRP A 547 9.61 19.60 -1.61
N ILE A 548 9.91 18.31 -1.42
CA ILE A 548 11.28 17.82 -1.13
C ILE A 548 12.24 18.18 -2.26
N ARG A 549 11.86 17.95 -3.52
CA ARG A 549 12.72 18.28 -4.67
C ARG A 549 13.03 19.78 -4.75
N GLU A 550 12.02 20.62 -4.53
CA GLU A 550 12.20 22.07 -4.53
C GLU A 550 13.06 22.51 -3.33
N PHE A 551 12.85 21.93 -2.14
CA PHE A 551 13.69 22.18 -0.97
C PHE A 551 15.15 21.89 -1.29
N VAL A 552 15.46 20.69 -1.78
CA VAL A 552 16.82 20.27 -2.15
C VAL A 552 17.41 21.21 -3.20
N ARG A 553 16.68 21.46 -4.30
CA ARG A 553 17.18 22.27 -5.42
C ARG A 553 17.39 23.74 -5.06
N SER A 554 16.61 24.28 -4.12
CA SER A 554 16.74 25.65 -3.64
C SER A 554 17.72 25.83 -2.48
N HIS A 555 18.27 24.73 -1.96
CA HIS A 555 19.17 24.75 -0.82
C HIS A 555 20.50 25.44 -1.17
N PRO A 556 21.04 26.35 -0.33
CA PRO A 556 22.29 27.07 -0.63
C PRO A 556 23.51 26.16 -0.88
N ALA A 557 23.56 25.00 -0.23
CA ALA A 557 24.61 24.01 -0.40
C ALA A 557 24.46 23.10 -1.64
N TYR A 558 23.33 23.19 -2.37
CA TYR A 558 23.10 22.37 -3.56
C TYR A 558 23.91 22.90 -4.75
N LYS A 559 24.62 22.01 -5.44
CA LYS A 559 25.59 22.38 -6.49
C LYS A 559 25.04 22.20 -7.90
N PHE A 560 23.74 21.94 -8.04
CA PHE A 560 23.12 21.58 -9.33
C PHE A 560 23.74 20.32 -9.96
N ASP A 561 24.29 19.42 -9.13
CA ASP A 561 24.97 18.19 -9.53
C ASP A 561 24.13 16.92 -9.25
N SER A 562 22.89 17.11 -8.81
CA SER A 562 21.96 16.05 -8.39
C SER A 562 22.36 15.28 -7.13
N ALA A 563 23.34 15.78 -6.37
CA ALA A 563 23.76 15.18 -5.11
C ALA A 563 23.04 15.80 -3.91
N VAL A 564 22.61 14.96 -2.96
CA VAL A 564 22.07 15.40 -1.67
C VAL A 564 23.19 15.29 -0.61
N SER A 565 23.76 16.43 -0.23
CA SER A 565 24.83 16.50 0.79
C SER A 565 24.30 16.24 2.20
N GLN A 566 25.22 16.02 3.16
CA GLN A 566 24.86 15.79 4.56
C GLN A 566 24.10 16.98 5.14
N GLU A 567 24.60 18.20 4.86
CA GLU A 567 23.95 19.44 5.29
C GLU A 567 22.54 19.59 4.70
N ILE A 568 22.36 19.34 3.40
CA ILE A 568 21.02 19.39 2.77
C ILE A 568 20.08 18.39 3.44
N ASN A 569 20.55 17.17 3.71
CA ASN A 569 19.74 16.14 4.37
C ASN A 569 19.37 16.54 5.79
N TYR A 570 20.31 17.04 6.58
CA TYR A 570 20.06 17.51 7.94
C TYR A 570 19.03 18.64 7.96
N ASP A 571 19.23 19.68 7.15
CA ASP A 571 18.32 20.83 7.08
C ASP A 571 16.92 20.42 6.55
N LEU A 572 16.86 19.43 5.65
CA LEU A 572 15.59 18.84 5.21
C LEU A 572 14.88 18.11 6.36
N MET A 573 15.57 17.27 7.14
CA MET A 573 14.97 16.56 8.27
C MET A 573 14.49 17.53 9.37
N VAL A 574 15.26 18.60 9.64
CA VAL A 574 14.82 19.68 10.54
C VAL A 574 13.54 20.33 10.01
N ALA A 575 13.50 20.69 8.72
CA ALA A 575 12.32 21.33 8.13
C ALA A 575 11.09 20.41 8.17
N VAL A 576 11.24 19.11 7.94
CA VAL A 576 10.14 18.13 8.01
C VAL A 576 9.62 17.99 9.45
N ASP A 577 10.48 17.93 10.46
CA ASP A 577 10.05 17.87 11.88
C ASP A 577 9.36 19.18 12.31
N GLU A 578 9.84 20.33 11.85
CA GLU A 578 9.17 21.61 12.12
C GLU A 578 7.80 21.70 11.46
N ILE A 579 7.61 21.12 10.27
CA ILE A 579 6.31 21.04 9.59
C ILE A 579 5.37 20.10 10.37
N GLU A 580 5.85 18.93 10.76
CA GLU A 580 5.07 17.96 11.55
C GLU A 580 4.59 18.55 12.88
N ARG A 581 5.45 19.29 13.58
CA ARG A 581 5.11 19.98 14.83
C ARG A 581 4.28 21.26 14.62
N GLY A 582 4.01 21.67 13.38
CA GLY A 582 3.29 22.89 13.06
C GLY A 582 4.05 24.20 13.31
N VAL A 583 5.37 24.12 13.57
CA VAL A 583 6.29 25.24 13.81
C VAL A 583 6.59 25.98 12.51
N ARG A 584 6.92 25.24 11.44
CA ARG A 584 7.19 25.82 10.11
C ARG A 584 5.91 25.87 9.29
N LYS A 585 5.47 27.08 8.93
CA LYS A 585 4.31 27.28 8.06
C LYS A 585 4.71 27.17 6.58
N VAL A 586 4.02 26.30 5.86
CA VAL A 586 4.27 25.99 4.43
C VAL A 586 2.95 26.06 3.65
N PRO A 587 2.41 27.26 3.40
CA PRO A 587 1.05 27.44 2.85
C PRO A 587 0.87 26.93 1.40
N ASN A 588 1.97 26.62 0.71
CA ASN A 588 1.98 25.99 -0.61
C ASN A 588 2.10 24.45 -0.54
N PHE A 589 2.14 23.87 0.66
CA PHE A 589 2.26 22.43 0.90
C PHE A 589 1.15 21.89 1.81
N LEU A 590 0.79 22.63 2.86
CA LEU A 590 -0.31 22.32 3.77
C LEU A 590 -1.37 23.44 3.79
N PRO A 591 -2.66 23.11 4.01
CA PRO A 591 -3.68 24.11 4.25
C PRO A 591 -3.39 24.98 5.50
N THR A 592 -3.87 26.21 5.51
CA THR A 592 -3.77 27.10 6.69
C THR A 592 -4.66 26.59 7.83
N GLY A 593 -4.14 26.56 9.05
CA GLY A 593 -4.89 26.13 10.24
C GLY A 593 -4.77 24.63 10.56
N VAL A 594 -3.99 23.90 9.77
CA VAL A 594 -3.56 22.52 10.03
C VAL A 594 -2.31 22.49 10.91
#